data_AF-A0A956X114-F1
#
_entry.id   AF-A0A956X114-F1
#
_cell.length_a   1.000
_cell.length_b   1.000
_cell.length_c   1.000
_cell.angle_alpha   90.00
_cell.angle_beta   90.00
_cell.angle_gamma   90.00
#
_symmetry.space_group_name_H-M   'P 1'
#
loop_
_entity.id
_entity.type
_entity.pdbx_description
1 polymer ?
#
loop_
_entity_poly.entity_id
_entity_poly.type
_entity_poly.pdbx_seq_one_letter_code
_entity_poly.pdbx_strand_id
1 'polypeptide(L)'
;GVRRGAVLPEHSIEDVLPTMFYALDLALPGTLDGQIIEALFEPGFLASHPPLRGGDALPEVALLDGHGVSSADESAAIADRLTALGYLR
;
A
#
# COMPACT_ATOMS: atom_id res chain seq x y z
N GLY A 1 6.97 19.61 5.57
CA GLY A 1 6.41 18.26 5.41
C GLY A 1 6.15 18.04 3.95
N VAL A 2 4.88 18.04 3.54
CA VAL A 2 4.44 17.92 2.14
C VAL A 2 4.46 19.28 1.42
N ARG A 3 4.93 19.30 0.16
CA ARG A 3 4.99 20.48 -0.71
C ARG A 3 3.60 20.90 -1.17
N ARG A 4 3.27 22.18 -0.98
CA ARG A 4 1.98 22.73 -1.45
C ARG A 4 1.99 22.99 -2.94
N GLY A 5 0.91 22.60 -3.62
CA GLY A 5 0.71 22.83 -5.05
C GLY A 5 1.71 22.07 -5.94
N ALA A 6 2.35 21.02 -5.41
CA ALA A 6 3.27 20.20 -6.18
C ALA A 6 2.49 19.42 -7.25
N VAL A 7 2.93 19.55 -8.50
CA VAL A 7 2.54 18.64 -9.58
C VAL A 7 3.67 17.62 -9.69
N LEU A 8 3.33 16.37 -9.44
CA LEU A 8 4.27 15.26 -9.51
C LEU A 8 4.22 14.63 -10.90
N PRO A 9 5.35 14.14 -11.45
CA PRO A 9 5.32 13.28 -12.63
C PRO A 9 4.53 11.99 -12.35
N GLU A 10 4.42 11.12 -13.36
CA GLU A 10 3.79 9.81 -13.17
C GLU A 10 4.60 8.96 -12.17
N HIS A 11 3.90 8.34 -11.21
CA HIS A 11 4.46 7.42 -10.21
C HIS A 11 3.64 6.14 -10.18
N SER A 12 4.24 5.05 -9.71
CA SER A 12 3.51 3.80 -9.53
C SER A 12 2.56 3.92 -8.33
N ILE A 13 1.43 3.21 -8.38
CA ILE A 13 0.56 3.07 -7.21
C ILE A 13 1.29 2.41 -6.03
N GLU A 14 2.29 1.57 -6.31
CA GLU A 14 3.14 0.90 -5.31
C GLU A 14 3.95 1.91 -4.48
N ASP A 15 4.31 3.07 -5.04
CA ASP A 15 5.07 4.12 -4.35
C ASP A 15 4.26 4.80 -3.24
N VAL A 16 2.94 4.67 -3.27
CA VAL A 16 2.05 5.29 -2.28
C VAL A 16 2.28 4.70 -0.89
N LEU A 17 2.45 3.38 -0.77
CA LEU A 17 2.56 2.72 0.53
C LEU A 17 3.87 3.12 1.26
N PRO A 18 5.06 3.01 0.65
CA PRO A 18 6.29 3.52 1.26
C PRO A 18 6.21 5.01 1.61
N THR A 19 5.57 5.81 0.76
CA THR A 19 5.38 7.25 1.00
C THR A 19 4.50 7.53 2.22
N MET A 20 3.43 6.76 2.41
CA MET A 20 2.56 6.87 3.58
C MET A 20 3.28 6.46 4.86
N PHE A 21 4.05 5.37 4.84
CA PHE A 21 4.85 4.93 5.99
C PHE A 21 5.84 6.02 6.41
N TYR A 22 6.54 6.59 5.43
CA TYR A 22 7.45 7.69 5.67
C TYR A 22 6.74 8.93 6.23
N ALA A 23 5.59 9.33 5.66
CA ALA A 23 4.82 10.48 6.14
C ALA A 23 4.29 10.31 7.58
N LEU A 24 4.05 9.07 8.00
CA LEU A 24 3.57 8.69 9.32
C LEU A 24 4.70 8.40 10.32
N ASP A 25 5.96 8.61 9.92
CA ASP A 25 7.15 8.31 10.73
C ASP A 25 7.20 6.84 11.19
N LEU A 26 6.74 5.94 10.32
CA LEU A 26 6.76 4.50 10.53
C LEU A 26 7.99 3.87 9.87
N ALA A 27 8.49 2.79 10.47
CA ALA A 27 9.60 2.03 9.91
C ALA A 27 9.17 1.32 8.61
N LEU A 28 9.96 1.48 7.55
CA LEU A 28 9.73 0.86 6.26
C LEU A 28 10.11 -0.62 6.29
N PRO A 29 9.15 -1.54 6.06
CA PRO A 29 9.42 -2.96 5.90
C PRO A 29 10.26 -3.21 4.64
N GLY A 30 11.19 -4.15 4.71
CA GLY A 30 12.03 -4.52 3.56
C GLY A 30 11.30 -5.27 2.44
N THR A 31 10.05 -5.68 2.66
CA THR A 31 9.21 -6.41 1.70
C THR A 31 8.29 -5.50 0.88
N LEU A 32 8.30 -4.19 1.13
CA LEU A 32 7.47 -3.27 0.35
C LEU A 32 8.07 -3.04 -1.04
N ASP A 33 7.23 -3.19 -2.06
CA ASP A 33 7.52 -2.73 -3.40
C ASP A 33 7.39 -1.20 -3.50
N GLY A 34 7.95 -0.62 -4.57
CA GLY A 34 7.95 0.82 -4.80
C GLY A 34 9.03 1.59 -4.02
N GLN A 35 8.95 2.92 -4.09
CA GLN A 35 9.87 3.86 -3.45
C GLN A 35 9.11 5.02 -2.80
N ILE A 36 9.76 5.73 -1.89
CA ILE A 36 9.21 6.97 -1.33
C ILE A 36 9.17 8.03 -2.42
N ILE A 37 8.03 8.69 -2.59
CA ILE A 37 7.87 9.83 -3.51
C ILE A 37 8.51 11.07 -2.86
N GLU A 38 9.83 11.18 -2.93
CA GLU A 38 10.58 12.28 -2.30
C GLU A 38 10.12 13.67 -2.79
N ALA A 39 9.75 13.77 -4.07
CA ALA A 39 9.25 15.00 -4.67
C ALA A 39 7.96 15.55 -4.03
N LEU A 40 7.24 14.72 -3.26
CA LEU A 40 6.08 15.13 -2.47
C LEU A 40 6.47 15.99 -1.26
N PHE A 41 7.70 15.87 -0.75
CA PHE A 41 8.13 16.51 0.48
C PHE A 41 9.04 17.71 0.24
N GLU A 42 9.03 18.66 1.18
CA GLU A 42 9.95 19.79 1.16
C GLU A 42 11.39 19.28 1.39
N PRO A 43 12.41 19.81 0.68
CA PRO A 43 13.79 19.31 0.83
C PRO A 43 14.31 19.38 2.28
N GLY A 44 13.94 20.44 3.02
CA GLY A 44 14.31 20.57 4.43
C GLY A 44 13.63 19.54 5.34
N PHE A 45 12.48 19.02 4.94
CA PHE A 45 11.80 17.94 5.66
C PHE A 45 12.54 16.62 5.47
N LEU A 46 12.88 16.26 4.22
CA LEU A 46 13.65 15.05 3.91
C LEU A 46 15.00 15.03 4.65
N ALA A 47 15.70 16.17 4.70
CA ALA A 47 16.99 16.28 5.38
C ALA A 47 16.90 16.11 6.91
N SER A 48 15.77 16.47 7.52
CA SER A 48 15.56 16.38 8.97
C SER A 48 14.87 15.09 9.41
N HIS A 49 14.24 14.36 8.49
CA HIS A 49 13.48 13.14 8.76
C HIS A 49 13.98 12.06 7.79
N PRO A 50 15.15 11.45 8.01
CA PRO A 50 15.60 10.34 7.17
C PRO A 50 14.65 9.14 7.34
N PRO A 51 14.38 8.36 6.28
CA PRO A 51 13.47 7.22 6.37
C PRO A 51 13.96 6.18 7.39
N LEU A 52 13.08 5.80 8.31
CA LEU A 52 13.33 4.72 9.26
C LEU A 52 13.24 3.39 8.50
N ARG A 53 14.28 2.55 8.56
CA ARG A 53 14.24 1.20 8.00
C ARG A 53 13.90 0.20 9.10
N GLY A 54 12.83 -0.56 8.90
CA GLY A 54 12.36 -1.59 9.80
C GLY A 54 12.80 -2.98 9.34
N GLY A 55 13.14 -3.83 10.30
CA GLY A 55 13.46 -5.25 10.06
C GLY A 55 12.20 -6.11 9.99
N ASP A 56 12.26 -7.09 9.09
CA ASP A 56 11.25 -8.08 8.67
C ASP A 56 9.86 -7.55 8.30
N ALA A 57 9.17 -8.35 7.50
CA ALA A 57 7.91 -8.03 6.83
C ALA A 57 6.91 -7.37 7.78
N LEU A 58 5.97 -6.60 7.22
CA LEU A 58 4.79 -6.21 7.98
C LEU A 58 4.28 -7.47 8.70
N PRO A 59 4.03 -7.42 10.04
CA PRO A 59 3.28 -8.49 10.65
C PRO A 59 2.07 -8.73 9.75
N GLU A 60 1.66 -9.97 9.56
CA GLU A 60 0.46 -10.31 8.81
C GLU A 60 -0.72 -9.66 9.55
N VAL A 61 -0.88 -8.36 9.36
CA VAL A 61 -1.99 -7.56 9.82
C VAL A 61 -3.07 -8.15 8.97
N ALA A 62 -3.90 -8.99 9.59
CA ALA A 62 -5.16 -9.45 9.06
C ALA A 62 -5.70 -8.30 8.22
N LEU A 63 -5.57 -8.45 6.89
CA LEU A 63 -5.94 -7.44 5.93
C LEU A 63 -7.36 -7.08 6.33
N LEU A 64 -7.49 -5.86 6.86
CA LEU A 64 -8.71 -5.15 7.22
C LEU A 64 -9.93 -5.96 6.78
N ASP A 65 -10.71 -6.53 7.71
CA ASP A 65 -11.96 -7.27 7.46
C ASP A 65 -12.69 -6.80 6.20
N GLY A 66 -12.27 -7.38 5.09
CA GLY A 66 -12.37 -6.78 3.76
C GLY A 66 -12.11 -7.91 2.79
N HIS A 67 -12.97 -8.92 2.91
CA HIS A 67 -13.08 -10.12 2.07
C HIS A 67 -12.18 -11.31 2.49
N GLY A 68 -11.85 -11.42 3.78
CA GLY A 68 -10.87 -12.41 4.28
C GLY A 68 -11.39 -13.70 4.92
N VAL A 69 -12.70 -13.90 5.09
CA VAL A 69 -13.26 -15.23 5.41
C VAL A 69 -14.57 -15.41 4.67
N SER A 70 -14.48 -15.60 3.35
CA SER A 70 -15.59 -16.21 2.65
C SER A 70 -15.66 -17.65 3.16
N SER A 71 -16.67 -17.97 3.96
CA SER A 71 -16.92 -19.36 4.33
C SER A 71 -16.98 -20.21 3.04
N ALA A 72 -16.68 -21.51 3.11
CA ALA A 72 -16.68 -22.36 1.92
C ALA A 72 -17.99 -22.24 1.09
N ASP A 73 -19.12 -22.03 1.78
CA ASP A 73 -20.44 -21.81 1.18
C ASP A 73 -20.53 -20.48 0.43
N GLU A 74 -19.95 -19.43 0.98
CA GLU A 74 -19.97 -18.09 0.39
C GLU A 74 -19.03 -18.01 -0.83
N SER A 75 -17.93 -18.75 -0.81
CA SER A 75 -17.01 -18.90 -1.95
C SER A 75 -17.67 -19.65 -3.11
N ALA A 76 -18.46 -20.69 -2.81
CA ALA A 76 -19.23 -21.42 -3.82
C ALA A 76 -20.29 -20.53 -4.48
N ALA A 77 -21.03 -19.74 -3.70
CA ALA A 77 -22.03 -18.82 -4.24
C ALA A 77 -21.42 -17.72 -5.13
N ILE A 78 -20.23 -17.23 -4.78
CA ILE A 78 -19.48 -16.28 -5.61
C ILE A 78 -19.02 -16.95 -6.92
N ALA A 79 -18.47 -18.16 -6.84
CA ALA A 79 -18.02 -18.92 -8.02
C ALA A 79 -19.18 -19.23 -8.99
N ASP A 80 -20.35 -19.62 -8.48
CA ASP A 80 -21.55 -19.87 -9.28
C ASP A 80 -22.01 -18.58 -9.99
N ARG A 81 -22.03 -17.45 -9.27
CA ARG A 81 -22.40 -16.15 -9.86
C ARG A 81 -21.40 -15.71 -10.93
N LEU A 82 -20.10 -15.92 -10.72
CA LEU A 82 -19.07 -15.59 -11.70
C LEU A 82 -19.13 -16.49 -12.94
N THR A 83 -19.47 -17.78 -12.76
CA THR A 83 -19.69 -18.74 -13.86
C THR A 83 -20.93 -18.36 -14.67
N ALA A 84 -22.03 -17.99 -14.01
CA ALA A 84 -23.26 -17.52 -14.68
C ALA A 84 -23.03 -16.24 -15.50
N LEU A 85 -22.07 -15.40 -15.09
CA LEU A 85 -21.66 -14.19 -15.80
C LEU A 85 -20.56 -14.45 -16.85
N GLY A 86 -20.06 -15.70 -16.96
CA GLY A 86 -19.06 -16.11 -17.95
C GLY A 86 -17.62 -15.71 -17.64
N TYR A 87 -17.32 -15.29 -16.40
CA TYR A 87 -15.97 -14.92 -15.96
C TYR A 87 -15.12 -16.14 -15.58
N LEU A 88 -15.76 -17.24 -15.21
CA LEU A 88 -15.13 -18.54 -15.00
C LEU A 88 -15.64 -19.50 -16.09
N ARG A 89 -14.71 -20.22 -16.74
CA ARG A 89 -14.99 -21.16 -17.82
C ARG A 89 -14.55 -22.57 -17.43
#